data_AF-A0A950HE34-F1
#
_entry.id   AF-A0A950HE34-F1
#
_cell.length_a   1.000
_cell.length_b   1.000
_cell.length_c   1.000
_cell.angle_alpha   90.00
_cell.angle_beta   90.00
_cell.angle_gamma   90.00
#
_symmetry.space_group_name_H-M   'P 1'
#
loop_
_entity.id
_entity.type
_entity.pdbx_description
1 polymer ?
#
loop_
_entity_poly.entity_id
_entity_poly.type
_entity_poly.pdbx_seq_one_letter_code
_entity_poly.pdbx_strand_id
1 'polypeptide(L)'
;MTSYHALRGKLVTGEFLATSPLTSGNIRGGVLLNMSAAERMRKARMLACYVSQSHVLSAIPLEPERLRRAPVYDFTQPCHPGALWYEVLGWPLTGWRWRQLAGQALAQYGELACR
;
A
#
# COMPACT_ATOMS: atom_id res chain seq x y z
N MET A 1 8.31 4.90 0.81
CA MET A 1 7.77 4.11 1.93
C MET A 1 6.32 3.79 1.64
N THR A 2 6.07 2.65 1.00
CA THR A 2 4.79 2.38 0.32
C THR A 2 4.44 0.91 0.48
N SER A 3 3.15 0.64 0.64
CA SER A 3 2.50 -0.66 0.91
C SER A 3 2.49 -1.13 2.37
N TYR A 4 1.27 -1.20 2.91
CA TYR A 4 0.89 -2.05 4.02
C TYR A 4 -0.43 -2.75 3.65
N HIS A 5 -0.65 -3.96 4.14
CA HIS A 5 -1.87 -4.70 3.89
C HIS A 5 -2.13 -5.75 4.97
N ALA A 6 -3.37 -6.25 5.01
CA ALA A 6 -3.71 -7.39 5.84
C ALA A 6 -3.34 -8.69 5.10
N LEU A 7 -2.58 -9.57 5.75
CA LEU A 7 -2.37 -10.94 5.29
C LEU A 7 -2.60 -11.90 6.45
N ARG A 8 -3.59 -12.79 6.32
CA ARG A 8 -3.98 -13.76 7.36
C ARG A 8 -4.18 -13.10 8.75
N GLY A 9 -4.85 -11.94 8.76
CA GLY A 9 -5.15 -11.18 9.98
C GLY A 9 -3.96 -10.39 10.57
N LYS A 10 -2.79 -10.40 9.92
CA LYS A 10 -1.61 -9.67 10.37
C LYS A 10 -1.31 -8.49 9.46
N LEU A 11 -0.74 -7.44 10.04
CA LEU A 11 -0.17 -6.32 9.28
C LEU A 11 1.12 -6.79 8.60
N VAL A 12 1.18 -6.59 7.29
CA VAL A 12 2.41 -6.70 6.50
C VAL A 12 2.79 -5.32 6.01
N THR A 13 4.06 -4.94 6.15
CA THR A 13 4.62 -3.65 5.71
C THR A 13 5.84 -3.89 4.82
N GLY A 14 6.11 -2.98 3.90
CA GLY A 14 7.31 -3.06 3.05
C GLY A 14 7.26 -4.16 1.97
N GLU A 15 6.11 -4.80 1.81
CA GLU A 15 5.83 -5.81 0.79
C GLU A 15 4.54 -5.50 0.04
N PHE A 16 4.57 -5.70 -1.28
CA PHE A 16 3.36 -5.68 -2.08
C PHE A 16 2.58 -6.99 -1.90
N LEU A 17 1.25 -6.89 -2.01
CA LEU A 17 0.39 -8.06 -2.10
C LEU A 17 0.84 -8.98 -3.24
N ALA A 18 0.98 -10.26 -2.92
CA ALA A 18 1.22 -11.30 -3.89
C ALA A 18 0.06 -11.35 -4.91
N THR A 19 0.38 -11.30 -6.20
CA THR A 19 -0.63 -11.42 -7.28
C THR A 19 -1.12 -12.86 -7.47
N SER A 20 -0.47 -13.84 -6.84
CA SER A 20 -0.88 -15.24 -6.77
C SER A 20 -0.39 -15.87 -5.45
N PRO A 21 -1.15 -16.79 -4.82
CA PRO A 21 -0.72 -17.51 -3.62
C PRO A 21 0.57 -18.33 -3.82
N LEU A 22 0.96 -18.59 -5.07
CA LEU A 22 2.20 -19.29 -5.43
C LEU A 22 3.40 -18.34 -5.65
N THR A 23 3.19 -17.02 -5.61
CA THR A 23 4.25 -16.01 -5.78
C THR A 23 4.17 -15.01 -4.64
N SER A 24 4.64 -15.42 -3.46
CA SER A 24 4.90 -14.48 -2.36
C SER A 24 5.84 -13.37 -2.84
N GLY A 25 5.45 -12.10 -2.62
CA GLY A 25 6.37 -10.96 -2.58
C GLY A 25 7.09 -10.54 -3.87
N ASN A 26 6.88 -11.21 -5.01
CA ASN A 26 7.58 -10.85 -6.23
C ASN A 26 6.98 -9.59 -6.86
N ILE A 27 7.82 -8.55 -6.96
CA ILE A 27 7.54 -7.31 -7.67
C ILE A 27 7.50 -7.63 -9.17
N ARG A 28 6.39 -8.17 -9.69
CA ARG A 28 6.21 -8.32 -11.14
C ARG A 28 6.31 -6.93 -11.76
N GLY A 29 7.44 -6.65 -12.42
CA GLY A 29 7.70 -5.38 -13.11
C GLY A 29 8.01 -4.19 -12.21
N GLY A 30 8.64 -4.37 -11.05
CA GLY A 30 9.09 -3.23 -10.24
C GLY A 30 10.52 -3.33 -9.74
N VAL A 31 10.96 -2.28 -9.07
CA VAL A 31 12.36 -1.94 -8.83
C VAL A 31 12.64 -1.98 -7.33
N LEU A 32 13.76 -2.62 -6.96
CA LEU A 32 14.35 -2.52 -5.64
C LEU A 32 15.39 -1.42 -5.63
N LEU A 33 15.21 -0.44 -4.76
CA LEU A 33 16.22 0.56 -4.48
C LEU A 33 17.05 0.09 -3.29
N ASN A 34 18.30 -0.25 -3.58
CA ASN A 34 19.30 -0.50 -2.55
C ASN A 34 19.89 0.83 -2.11
N MET A 35 19.96 1.05 -0.80
CA MET A 35 20.52 2.27 -0.24
C MET A 35 21.90 1.99 0.36
N SER A 36 22.82 2.91 0.15
CA SER A 36 24.07 2.98 0.90
C SER A 36 23.80 3.18 2.40
N ALA A 37 24.82 2.92 3.22
CA ALA A 37 24.71 3.17 4.66
C ALA A 37 24.37 4.65 4.98
N ALA A 38 24.94 5.60 4.24
CA ALA A 38 24.68 7.02 4.43
C ALA A 38 23.23 7.41 4.11
N GLU A 39 22.67 6.87 3.02
CA GLU A 39 21.26 7.08 2.65
C GLU A 39 20.31 6.47 3.68
N ARG A 40 20.61 5.27 4.18
CA ARG A 40 19.82 4.65 5.26
C ARG A 40 19.82 5.49 6.53
N MET A 41 20.98 5.97 6.96
CA MET A 41 21.08 6.84 8.13
C MET A 41 20.33 8.15 7.92
N ARG A 42 20.39 8.73 6.72
CA ARG A 42 19.63 9.93 6.37
C ARG A 42 18.13 9.69 6.46
N LYS A 43 17.63 8.60 5.87
CA LYS A 43 16.22 8.19 5.94
C LYS A 43 15.76 7.95 7.38
N ALA A 44 16.57 7.27 8.18
CA ALA A 44 16.28 7.02 9.59
C ALA A 44 16.11 8.34 10.37
N ARG A 45 17.01 9.33 10.16
CA ARG A 45 16.89 10.65 10.78
C ARG A 45 15.63 11.39 10.32
N MET A 46 15.30 11.31 9.03
CA MET A 46 14.07 11.92 8.50
C MET A 46 12.81 11.33 9.15
N LEU A 47 12.75 10.00 9.31
CA LEU A 47 11.62 9.34 9.96
C LEU A 47 11.56 9.62 11.47
N ALA A 48 12.71 9.76 12.14
CA ALA A 48 12.78 10.09 13.55
C ALA A 48 12.17 11.46 13.91
N CYS A 49 12.05 12.38 12.94
CA CYS A 49 11.37 13.67 13.15
C CYS A 49 9.86 13.52 13.44
N TYR A 50 9.23 12.41 13.05
CA TYR A 50 7.80 12.18 13.25
C TYR A 50 7.51 11.54 14.62
N VAL A 51 7.83 12.27 15.70
CA VAL A 51 7.80 11.76 17.09
C VAL A 51 6.47 11.13 17.48
N SER A 52 5.35 11.77 17.17
CA SER A 52 4.00 11.27 17.51
C SER A 52 3.61 9.99 16.78
N GLN A 53 4.33 9.63 15.71
CA GLN A 53 4.11 8.42 14.90
C GLN A 53 5.22 7.38 15.08
N SER A 54 6.15 7.58 16.02
CA SER A 54 7.30 6.70 16.26
C SER A 54 6.91 5.22 16.39
N HIS A 55 5.81 4.93 17.10
CA HIS A 55 5.31 3.55 17.24
C HIS A 55 4.87 2.96 15.88
N VAL A 56 4.10 3.71 15.08
CA VAL A 56 3.65 3.26 13.76
C VAL A 56 4.82 3.06 12.81
N LEU A 57 5.78 3.98 12.81
CA LEU A 57 6.95 3.95 11.94
C LEU A 57 7.93 2.81 12.28
N SER A 58 7.97 2.36 13.54
CA SER A 58 8.81 1.23 13.96
C SER A 58 8.44 -0.09 13.26
N ALA A 59 7.18 -0.22 12.82
CA ALA A 59 6.70 -1.38 12.08
C ALA A 59 7.05 -1.35 10.59
N ILE A 60 7.69 -0.29 10.07
CA ILE A 60 8.01 -0.14 8.65
C ILE A 60 9.51 -0.32 8.43
N PRO A 61 9.94 -1.28 7.60
CA PRO A 61 11.36 -1.49 7.36
C PRO A 61 11.99 -0.28 6.65
N LEU A 62 13.22 0.06 7.04
CA LEU A 62 13.98 1.12 6.39
C LEU A 62 14.42 0.70 4.97
N GLU A 63 14.68 -0.60 4.76
CA GLU A 63 15.13 -1.18 3.49
C GLU A 63 14.57 -2.61 3.26
N PRO A 64 14.50 -3.10 2.00
CA PRO A 64 14.71 -2.35 0.76
C PRO A 64 13.52 -1.44 0.45
N GLU A 65 13.75 -0.38 -0.33
CA GLU A 65 12.64 0.42 -0.85
C GLU A 65 12.13 -0.19 -2.16
N ARG A 66 10.84 -0.55 -2.17
CA ARG A 66 10.21 -1.22 -3.31
C ARG A 66 9.34 -0.24 -4.08
N LEU A 67 9.62 -0.11 -5.38
CA LEU A 67 8.81 0.67 -6.31
C LEU A 67 8.14 -0.29 -7.29
N ARG A 68 6.90 0.01 -7.68
CA ARG A 68 6.23 -0.67 -8.80
C ARG A 68 5.49 0.36 -9.62
N ARG A 69 5.38 0.12 -10.92
CA ARG A 69 4.47 0.90 -11.76
C ARG A 69 3.04 0.71 -11.26
N ALA A 70 2.28 1.80 -11.20
CA ALA A 70 0.86 1.71 -10.91
C ALA A 70 0.15 0.95 -12.05
N PRO A 71 -0.65 -0.10 -11.75
CA PRO A 71 -1.48 -0.76 -12.73
C PRO A 71 -2.63 0.17 -13.12
N VAL A 72 -3.29 -0.17 -14.21
CA VAL A 72 -4.62 0.38 -14.50
C VAL A 72 -5.58 -0.19 -13.45
N TYR A 73 -6.20 0.67 -12.66
CA TYR A 73 -7.12 0.26 -11.60
C TYR A 73 -8.56 0.35 -12.11
N ASP A 74 -9.31 -0.74 -11.92
CA ASP A 74 -10.77 -0.69 -11.92
C ASP A 74 -11.24 -0.50 -10.47
N PHE A 75 -11.61 0.73 -10.10
CA PHE A 75 -12.05 1.06 -8.74
C PHE A 75 -13.44 0.51 -8.40
N THR A 76 -14.17 -0.04 -9.38
CA THR A 76 -15.44 -0.73 -9.14
C THR A 76 -15.25 -2.16 -8.65
N GLN A 77 -14.02 -2.69 -8.72
CA GLN A 77 -13.64 -4.02 -8.27
C GLN A 77 -12.82 -3.97 -6.98
N PRO A 78 -12.79 -5.07 -6.19
CA PRO A 78 -11.88 -5.16 -5.05
C PRO A 78 -10.43 -5.08 -5.52
N CYS A 79 -9.60 -4.30 -4.83
CA CYS A 79 -8.19 -4.12 -5.20
C CYS A 79 -7.34 -5.39 -4.98
N HIS A 80 -7.80 -6.33 -4.16
CA HIS A 80 -7.27 -7.68 -3.96
C HIS A 80 -8.31 -8.53 -3.22
N PRO A 81 -8.21 -9.87 -3.23
CA PRO A 81 -9.01 -10.73 -2.37
C PRO A 81 -8.64 -10.55 -0.89
N GLY A 82 -9.59 -10.85 0.01
CA GLY A 82 -9.41 -10.76 1.46
C GLY A 82 -9.79 -9.42 2.06
N ALA A 83 -9.59 -9.29 3.37
CA ALA A 83 -9.94 -8.09 4.13
C ALA A 83 -8.95 -6.95 3.85
N LEU A 84 -9.47 -5.72 3.85
CA LEU A 84 -8.64 -4.52 3.80
C LEU A 84 -8.13 -4.18 5.21
N TRP A 85 -6.92 -3.62 5.31
CA TRP A 85 -6.35 -3.36 6.64
C TRP A 85 -7.20 -2.40 7.48
N TYR A 86 -7.79 -1.37 6.85
CA TYR A 86 -8.68 -0.45 7.55
C TYR A 86 -9.99 -1.12 8.03
N GLU A 87 -10.44 -2.19 7.37
CA GLU A 87 -11.60 -2.98 7.83
C GLU A 87 -11.23 -3.79 9.08
N VAL A 88 -10.02 -4.36 9.12
CA VAL A 88 -9.49 -5.05 10.31
C VAL A 88 -9.35 -4.11 11.50
N LEU A 89 -9.03 -2.83 11.24
CA LEU A 89 -8.97 -1.79 12.27
C LEU A 89 -10.36 -1.27 12.70
N GLY A 90 -11.45 -1.76 12.10
CA GLY A 90 -12.81 -1.33 12.43
C GLY A 90 -13.13 0.11 12.01
N TRP A 91 -12.45 0.64 10.99
CA TRP A 91 -12.74 1.98 10.50
C TRP A 91 -14.11 2.04 9.81
N PRO A 92 -14.77 3.21 9.78
CA PRO A 92 -16.14 3.33 9.25
C PRO A 92 -16.29 3.01 7.75
N LEU A 93 -15.20 3.07 6.99
CA LEU A 93 -15.19 2.77 5.56
C LEU A 93 -14.94 1.28 5.34
N THR A 94 -15.72 0.66 4.46
CA THR A 94 -15.52 -0.72 3.99
C THR A 94 -15.16 -0.73 2.49
N GLY A 95 -14.54 -1.80 2.02
CA GLY A 95 -14.26 -2.00 0.60
C GLY A 95 -15.53 -2.03 -0.24
N TRP A 96 -16.63 -2.56 0.32
CA TRP A 96 -17.94 -2.48 -0.31
C TRP A 96 -18.41 -1.02 -0.46
N ARG A 97 -18.36 -0.25 0.64
CA ARG A 97 -18.80 1.15 0.62
C ARG A 97 -17.95 2.00 -0.32
N TRP A 98 -16.63 1.77 -0.33
CA TRP A 98 -15.71 2.40 -1.28
C TRP A 98 -16.12 2.15 -2.73
N ARG A 99 -16.34 0.89 -3.11
CA ARG A 99 -16.71 0.55 -4.50
C ARG A 99 -18.04 1.17 -4.93
N GLN A 100 -19.01 1.27 -4.02
CA GLN A 100 -20.26 1.99 -4.30
C GLN A 100 -20.00 3.48 -4.60
N LEU A 101 -19.21 4.15 -3.76
CA LEU A 101 -18.86 5.56 -3.94
C LEU A 101 -18.06 5.77 -5.24
N ALA A 102 -17.12 4.87 -5.55
CA ALA A 102 -16.35 4.91 -6.78
C ALA A 102 -17.26 4.77 -8.01
N GLY A 103 -18.20 3.83 -8.01
CA GLY A 103 -19.17 3.66 -9.10
C GLY A 103 -20.05 4.90 -9.30
N GLN A 104 -20.52 5.51 -8.20
CA GLN A 104 -21.30 6.76 -8.25
C GLN A 104 -20.48 7.91 -8.83
N ALA A 105 -19.22 8.07 -8.39
CA ALA A 105 -18.34 9.11 -8.88
C ALA A 105 -18.02 8.94 -10.38
N LEU A 106 -17.73 7.70 -10.83
CA LEU A 106 -17.49 7.42 -12.25
C LEU A 106 -18.72 7.69 -13.11
N ALA A 107 -19.92 7.39 -12.62
CA ALA A 107 -21.16 7.72 -13.32
C ALA A 107 -21.42 9.24 -13.39
N GLN A 108 -21.04 9.98 -12.34
CA GLN A 108 -21.29 11.42 -12.23
C GLN A 108 -20.29 12.28 -13.01
N TYR A 109 -19.01 11.89 -13.02
CA TYR A 109 -17.92 12.72 -13.55
C TYR A 109 -17.25 12.14 -14.79
N GLY A 110 -17.59 10.91 -15.19
CA GLY A 110 -16.89 10.17 -16.24
C GLY A 110 -15.45 9.82 -15.84
N GLU A 111 -14.73 9.11 -16.73
CA GLU A 111 -13.28 9.00 -16.61
C GLU A 111 -12.66 10.37 -16.92
N LEU A 112 -12.31 11.13 -15.89
CA LEU A 112 -11.34 12.21 -16.02
C LEU A 112 -9.97 11.58 -16.28
N ALA A 113 -9.76 11.08 -17.49
CA ALA A 113 -8.45 10.63 -17.93
C ALA A 113 -7.54 11.87 -17.93
N CYS A 114 -6.64 11.95 -16.95
CA CYS A 114 -5.44 12.77 -17.09
C CYS A 114 -4.69 12.27 -18.33
N ARG A 115 -4.86 12.98 -19.45
CA ARG A 115 -4.03 12.83 -20.64
C ARG A 115 -2.72 13.57 -20.44
#